data_AF-A0A2V9MEK8-F1
#
_entry.id   AF-A0A2V9MEK8-F1
#
_cell.length_a   1.000
_cell.length_b   1.000
_cell.length_c   1.000
_cell.angle_alpha   90.00
_cell.angle_beta   90.00
_cell.angle_gamma   90.00
#
_symmetry.space_group_name_H-M   'P 1'
#
loop_
_entity.id
_entity.type
_entity.pdbx_description
1 polymer ?
#
loop_
_entity_poly.entity_id
_entity_poly.type
_entity_poly.pdbx_seq_one_letter_code
_entity_poly.pdbx_strand_id
1 'polypeptide(L)'
;MYNRILLPALLKESVLVSGMKTKETRPQANRILITSLMVALYCPVATVSLAQEFLTAAEKSALEKEKKIDNRIKVYQAASARLSKLMQGALQEHDFARLEQGSENWVKLLSASLEDIEENVNRKKKSRALINFEIHLRRTILDMRGFKFKLPADQQNQFDSWLDRAEEAHKKMVGILFPG
;
A
#
# COMPACT_ATOMS: atom_id res chain seq x y z
N MET A 1 -46.47 23.15 22.19
CA MET A 1 -45.36 22.75 23.09
C MET A 1 -44.13 22.50 22.23
N TYR A 2 -43.30 23.52 22.03
CA TYR A 2 -42.03 23.44 21.29
C TYR A 2 -40.92 23.89 22.23
N ASN A 3 -39.85 23.09 22.35
CA ASN A 3 -38.80 23.29 23.33
C ASN A 3 -37.42 23.30 22.65
N ARG A 4 -36.56 24.23 23.13
CA ARG A 4 -35.08 24.37 22.96
C ARG A 4 -34.62 24.91 21.61
N ILE A 5 -34.45 26.23 21.41
CA ILE A 5 -33.56 27.24 22.04
C ILE A 5 -32.06 26.95 21.83
N LEU A 6 -31.46 27.89 21.08
CA LEU A 6 -30.07 28.10 20.73
C LEU A 6 -29.16 28.48 21.93
N LEU A 7 -27.87 28.14 21.81
CA LEU A 7 -26.66 28.72 22.45
C LEU A 7 -26.61 30.28 22.41
N PRO A 8 -25.64 31.04 23.02
CA PRO A 8 -24.37 30.70 23.73
C PRO A 8 -24.06 31.60 24.99
N ALA A 9 -22.80 31.56 25.48
CA ALA A 9 -22.03 32.58 26.25
C ALA A 9 -21.52 32.03 27.61
N LEU A 10 -20.25 31.64 27.77
CA LEU A 10 -19.02 32.44 27.94
C LEU A 10 -19.07 33.52 29.04
N LEU A 11 -18.12 33.34 29.98
CA LEU A 11 -17.33 34.34 30.70
C LEU A 11 -17.74 34.81 32.12
N LYS A 12 -16.68 34.86 32.95
CA LYS A 12 -16.40 35.67 34.14
C LYS A 12 -16.74 35.07 35.50
N GLU A 13 -15.70 34.71 36.27
CA GLU A 13 -15.07 35.50 37.37
C GLU A 13 -15.94 35.43 38.64
N SER A 14 -15.47 35.31 39.88
CA SER A 14 -14.16 35.30 40.51
C SER A 14 -14.40 34.98 42.00
N VAL A 15 -13.40 34.35 42.64
CA VAL A 15 -12.95 34.55 44.04
C VAL A 15 -13.97 34.50 45.19
N LEU A 16 -13.75 33.56 46.13
CA LEU A 16 -13.76 33.88 47.56
C LEU A 16 -12.82 32.94 48.34
N VAL A 17 -12.18 33.55 49.33
CA VAL A 17 -10.90 33.21 49.96
C VAL A 17 -11.11 32.52 51.31
N SER A 18 -10.03 31.89 51.78
CA SER A 18 -9.62 31.81 53.20
C SER A 18 -9.88 30.51 53.94
N GLY A 19 -8.77 29.86 54.28
CA GLY A 19 -8.68 28.71 55.18
C GLY A 19 -7.22 28.30 55.35
N MET A 20 -6.45 29.10 56.09
CA MET A 20 -5.08 28.74 56.49
C MET A 20 -5.10 27.58 57.49
N LYS A 21 -4.28 26.55 57.26
CA LYS A 21 -3.46 25.90 58.32
C LYS A 21 -2.46 24.87 57.75
N THR A 22 -1.19 25.24 57.86
CA THR A 22 -0.03 24.44 58.32
C THR A 22 0.49 23.22 57.56
N LYS A 23 1.80 23.34 57.28
CA LYS A 23 2.91 22.35 57.33
C LYS A 23 3.37 21.69 56.03
N GLU A 24 4.69 21.78 55.89
CA GLU A 24 5.56 21.33 54.81
C GLU A 24 5.34 19.88 54.38
N THR A 25 5.35 19.67 53.06
CA THR A 25 6.11 18.60 52.38
C THR A 25 5.99 18.84 50.87
N ARG A 26 7.06 19.29 50.20
CA ARG A 26 7.29 18.97 48.78
C ARG A 26 8.00 17.63 48.77
N PRO A 27 7.68 16.68 47.88
CA PRO A 27 7.91 16.85 46.45
C PRO A 27 6.86 16.15 45.55
N GLN A 28 7.14 16.09 44.24
CA GLN A 28 6.46 15.23 43.25
C GLN A 28 5.03 15.59 42.83
N ALA A 29 4.89 16.67 42.06
CA ALA A 29 3.73 16.82 41.20
C ALA A 29 4.04 17.53 39.86
N ASN A 30 5.28 17.44 39.36
CA ASN A 30 5.67 18.10 38.10
C ASN A 30 6.41 17.20 37.10
N ARG A 31 6.18 15.88 37.14
CA ARG A 31 6.78 14.94 36.16
C ARG A 31 5.84 13.90 35.56
N ILE A 32 4.52 14.10 35.66
CA ILE A 32 3.53 13.13 35.11
C ILE A 32 2.68 13.73 33.97
N LEU A 33 2.90 14.99 33.57
CA LEU A 33 2.14 15.63 32.49
C LEU A 33 2.94 15.92 31.22
N ILE A 34 4.16 15.37 31.08
CA ILE A 34 4.96 15.45 29.84
C ILE A 34 5.57 14.07 29.49
N THR A 35 4.82 12.99 29.70
CA THR A 35 5.21 11.63 29.26
C THR A 35 4.05 10.82 28.71
N SER A 36 2.93 11.47 28.35
CA SER A 36 1.82 10.81 27.66
C SER A 36 1.56 11.37 26.24
N LEU A 37 2.57 12.03 25.65
CA LEU A 37 2.48 12.59 24.28
C LEU A 37 3.67 12.24 23.38
N MET A 38 4.52 11.28 23.77
CA MET A 38 5.73 10.90 23.02
C MET A 38 5.94 9.38 22.96
N VAL A 39 4.88 8.61 22.69
CA VAL A 39 5.01 7.18 22.28
C VAL A 39 4.31 6.91 20.94
N ALA A 40 3.86 7.95 20.24
CA ALA A 40 3.27 7.82 18.90
C ALA A 40 4.27 8.11 17.75
N LEU A 41 5.57 8.28 18.03
CA LEU A 41 6.56 8.75 17.04
C LEU A 41 7.69 7.76 16.70
N TYR A 42 7.63 6.51 17.15
CA TYR A 42 8.58 5.49 16.69
C TYR A 42 7.90 4.15 16.41
N CYS A 43 7.15 4.13 15.31
CA CYS A 43 7.06 2.92 14.51
C CYS A 43 7.29 3.37 13.06
N PRO A 44 8.44 3.08 12.43
CA PRO A 44 8.52 3.13 10.99
C PRO A 44 7.74 1.89 10.49
N VAL A 45 6.42 1.90 10.66
CA VAL A 45 5.59 1.17 9.72
C VAL A 45 5.65 2.08 8.50
N ALA A 46 6.42 1.68 7.49
CA ALA A 46 6.26 2.20 6.15
C ALA A 46 4.76 2.21 5.90
N THR A 47 4.15 3.39 6.00
CA THR A 47 2.75 3.57 5.69
C THR A 47 2.67 3.26 4.22
N VAL A 48 2.27 2.04 3.88
CA VAL A 48 1.71 1.70 2.58
C VAL A 48 0.40 2.47 2.50
N SER A 49 0.51 3.80 2.46
CA SER A 49 -0.58 4.75 2.33
C SER A 49 -0.91 4.76 0.86
N LEU A 50 -1.70 3.79 0.45
CA LEU A 50 -2.14 3.74 -0.92
C LEU A 50 -3.41 2.91 -0.92
N ALA A 51 -4.54 3.60 -0.87
CA ALA A 51 -5.83 3.07 -1.26
C ALA A 51 -5.73 2.62 -2.73
N GLN A 52 -5.10 1.48 -2.95
CA GLN A 52 -4.77 1.02 -4.29
C GLN A 52 -6.01 0.40 -4.88
N GLU A 53 -6.67 1.17 -5.73
CA GLU A 53 -7.92 0.81 -6.40
C GLU A 53 -7.82 -0.54 -7.14
N PHE A 54 -6.61 -0.95 -7.50
CA PHE A 54 -6.30 -2.23 -8.14
C PHE A 54 -6.26 -3.44 -7.18
N LEU A 55 -6.26 -3.22 -5.86
CA LEU A 55 -6.34 -4.26 -4.84
C LEU A 55 -7.77 -4.44 -4.33
N THR A 56 -8.15 -5.69 -4.11
CA THR A 56 -9.38 -6.04 -3.39
C THR A 56 -9.28 -5.66 -1.91
N ALA A 57 -10.42 -5.53 -1.22
CA ALA A 57 -10.44 -5.24 0.21
C ALA A 57 -9.68 -6.30 1.04
N ALA A 58 -9.73 -7.57 0.62
CA ALA A 58 -9.00 -8.65 1.26
C ALA A 58 -7.48 -8.51 1.09
N GLU A 59 -7.02 -8.20 -0.12
CA GLU A 59 -5.59 -7.97 -0.40
C GLU A 59 -5.06 -6.74 0.35
N LYS A 60 -5.82 -5.64 0.40
CA LYS A 60 -5.48 -4.44 1.19
C LYS A 60 -5.31 -4.78 2.66
N SER A 61 -6.31 -5.43 3.25
CA SER A 61 -6.25 -5.82 4.66
C SER A 61 -5.08 -6.77 4.96
N ALA A 62 -4.74 -7.65 4.01
CA ALA A 62 -3.59 -8.54 4.16
C ALA A 62 -2.25 -7.77 4.16
N LEU A 63 -2.10 -6.77 3.29
CA LEU A 63 -0.89 -5.92 3.25
C LEU A 63 -0.75 -5.07 4.51
N GLU A 64 -1.84 -4.43 4.96
CA GLU A 64 -1.85 -3.56 6.15
C GLU A 64 -1.43 -4.29 7.42
N LYS A 65 -1.77 -5.58 7.53
CA LYS A 65 -1.46 -6.41 8.70
C LYS A 65 -0.06 -7.00 8.66
N GLU A 66 0.57 -7.06 7.49
CA GLU A 66 1.79 -7.84 7.28
C GLU A 66 3.06 -6.97 7.36
N LYS A 67 3.93 -7.30 8.31
CA LYS A 67 5.18 -6.57 8.55
C LYS A 67 6.36 -7.16 7.76
N LYS A 68 6.30 -8.44 7.40
CA LYS A 68 7.40 -9.12 6.71
C LYS A 68 7.28 -8.93 5.20
N ILE A 69 8.31 -8.34 4.59
CA ILE A 69 8.36 -8.09 3.14
C ILE A 69 8.11 -9.37 2.32
N ASP A 70 8.68 -10.52 2.71
CA ASP A 70 8.45 -11.80 2.01
C ASP A 70 6.97 -12.23 1.96
N ASN A 71 6.19 -11.87 2.98
CA ASN A 71 4.76 -12.17 2.99
C ASN A 71 3.97 -11.12 2.21
N ARG A 72 4.35 -9.84 2.26
CA ARG A 72 3.77 -8.80 1.39
C ARG A 72 3.98 -9.13 -0.09
N ILE A 73 5.17 -9.58 -0.47
CA ILE A 73 5.49 -10.05 -1.83
C ILE A 73 4.53 -11.15 -2.29
N LYS A 74 4.16 -12.10 -1.42
CA LYS A 74 3.19 -13.14 -1.78
C LYS A 74 1.80 -12.55 -2.06
N VAL A 75 1.41 -11.51 -1.33
CA VAL A 75 0.14 -10.80 -1.59
C VAL A 75 0.21 -10.09 -2.95
N TYR A 76 1.30 -9.39 -3.25
CA TYR A 76 1.50 -8.77 -4.57
C TYR A 76 1.48 -9.80 -5.71
N GLN A 77 2.15 -10.94 -5.53
CA GLN A 77 2.14 -12.03 -6.50
C GLN A 77 0.72 -12.59 -6.70
N ALA A 78 -0.05 -12.79 -5.63
CA ALA A 78 -1.43 -13.26 -5.73
C ALA A 78 -2.33 -12.25 -6.45
N ALA A 79 -2.20 -10.96 -6.15
CA ALA A 79 -2.92 -9.89 -6.83
C ALA A 79 -2.55 -9.81 -8.32
N SER A 80 -1.26 -9.96 -8.65
CA SER A 80 -0.78 -10.02 -10.03
C SER A 80 -1.38 -11.21 -10.77
N ALA A 81 -1.42 -12.39 -10.15
CA ALA A 81 -2.03 -13.57 -10.74
C ALA A 81 -3.54 -13.40 -10.98
N ARG A 82 -4.25 -12.73 -10.06
CA ARG A 82 -5.68 -12.38 -10.24
C ARG A 82 -5.88 -11.43 -11.42
N LEU A 83 -5.10 -10.36 -11.52
CA LEU A 83 -5.18 -9.39 -12.63
C LEU A 83 -4.81 -10.05 -13.96
N SER A 84 -3.80 -10.91 -13.99
CA SER A 84 -3.45 -11.73 -15.16
C SER A 84 -4.63 -12.57 -15.66
N LYS A 85 -5.32 -13.27 -14.75
CA LYS A 85 -6.54 -14.04 -15.11
C LYS A 85 -7.66 -13.16 -15.64
N LEU A 86 -7.86 -11.97 -15.05
CA LEU A 86 -8.89 -11.02 -15.52
C LEU A 86 -8.59 -10.54 -16.94
N MET A 87 -7.34 -10.19 -17.22
CA MET A 87 -6.90 -9.78 -18.55
C MET A 87 -7.01 -10.93 -19.57
N GLN A 88 -6.66 -12.16 -19.20
CA GLN A 88 -6.84 -13.33 -20.06
C GLN A 88 -8.32 -13.59 -20.38
N GLY A 89 -9.21 -13.45 -19.39
CA GLY A 89 -10.67 -13.54 -19.61
C GLY A 89 -11.16 -12.46 -20.56
N ALA A 90 -10.74 -11.20 -20.36
CA ALA A 90 -11.08 -10.08 -21.23
C ALA A 90 -10.62 -10.31 -22.68
N LEU A 91 -9.42 -10.88 -22.87
CA LEU A 91 -8.91 -11.27 -24.20
C LEU A 91 -9.75 -12.37 -24.87
N GLN A 92 -10.27 -13.33 -24.10
CA GLN A 92 -11.14 -14.40 -24.62
C GLN A 92 -12.54 -13.89 -24.98
N GLU A 93 -13.05 -12.94 -24.20
CA GLU A 93 -14.36 -12.31 -24.38
C GLU A 93 -14.34 -11.18 -25.44
N HIS A 94 -13.16 -10.84 -25.96
CA HIS A 94 -12.93 -9.65 -26.80
C HIS A 94 -13.37 -8.33 -26.13
N ASP A 95 -13.35 -8.28 -24.80
CA ASP A 95 -13.65 -7.09 -24.00
C ASP A 95 -12.37 -6.27 -23.81
N PHE A 96 -12.05 -5.47 -24.83
CA PHE A 96 -10.81 -4.70 -24.85
C PHE A 96 -10.78 -3.55 -23.84
N ALA A 97 -11.94 -2.99 -23.47
CA ALA A 97 -12.01 -1.95 -22.43
C ALA A 97 -11.62 -2.52 -21.06
N ARG A 98 -12.09 -3.73 -20.75
CA ARG A 98 -11.70 -4.45 -19.54
C ARG A 98 -10.23 -4.90 -19.57
N LEU A 99 -9.71 -5.26 -20.74
CA LEU A 99 -8.29 -5.56 -20.90
C LEU A 99 -7.42 -4.34 -20.62
N GLU A 100 -7.80 -3.18 -21.14
CA GLU A 100 -7.11 -1.91 -20.90
C GLU A 100 -7.07 -1.58 -19.41
N GLN A 101 -8.23 -1.58 -18.75
CA GLN A 101 -8.31 -1.32 -17.32
C GLN A 101 -7.52 -2.34 -16.50
N GLY A 102 -7.58 -3.63 -16.88
CA GLY A 102 -6.82 -4.70 -16.24
C GLY A 102 -5.31 -4.51 -16.36
N SER A 103 -4.85 -4.09 -17.55
CA SER A 103 -3.43 -3.87 -17.85
C SER A 103 -2.88 -2.66 -17.09
N GLU A 104 -3.65 -1.57 -17.03
CA GLU A 104 -3.26 -0.40 -16.26
C GLU A 104 -3.17 -0.71 -14.76
N ASN A 105 -4.18 -1.42 -14.22
CA ASN A 105 -4.17 -1.86 -12.83
C ASN A 105 -3.00 -2.80 -12.52
N TRP A 106 -2.64 -3.66 -13.47
CA TRP A 106 -1.50 -4.57 -13.31
C TRP A 106 -0.18 -3.81 -13.28
N VAL A 107 0.02 -2.84 -14.19
CA VAL A 107 1.22 -1.99 -14.17
C VAL A 107 1.30 -1.17 -12.87
N LYS A 108 0.19 -0.58 -12.41
CA LYS A 108 0.15 0.15 -11.13
C LYS A 108 0.52 -0.75 -9.93
N LEU A 109 0.03 -1.99 -9.91
CA LEU A 109 0.41 -2.99 -8.91
C LEU A 109 1.91 -3.28 -8.95
N LEU A 110 2.47 -3.49 -10.15
CA LEU A 110 3.90 -3.79 -10.30
C LEU A 110 4.76 -2.65 -9.79
N SER A 111 4.47 -1.40 -10.18
CA SER A 111 5.20 -0.22 -9.71
C SER A 111 5.15 -0.08 -8.19
N ALA A 112 3.95 -0.15 -7.60
CA ALA A 112 3.79 -0.06 -6.15
C ALA A 112 4.49 -1.18 -5.39
N SER A 113 4.42 -2.42 -5.92
CA SER A 113 5.10 -3.54 -5.30
C SER A 113 6.61 -3.38 -5.35
N LEU A 114 7.16 -2.81 -6.42
CA LEU A 114 8.59 -2.55 -6.56
C LEU A 114 9.07 -1.49 -5.57
N GLU A 115 8.32 -0.41 -5.40
CA GLU A 115 8.64 0.62 -4.40
C GLU A 115 8.74 -0.01 -2.99
N ASP A 116 7.73 -0.78 -2.56
CA ASP A 116 7.76 -1.47 -1.26
C ASP A 116 8.92 -2.48 -1.15
N ILE A 117 9.19 -3.24 -2.22
CA ILE A 117 10.28 -4.22 -2.25
C ILE A 117 11.64 -3.53 -2.17
N GLU A 118 11.86 -2.48 -2.94
CA GLU A 118 13.14 -1.74 -2.96
C GLU A 118 13.46 -1.12 -1.59
N GLU A 119 12.46 -0.58 -0.91
CA GLU A 119 12.61 0.02 0.40
C GLU A 119 12.86 -1.01 1.53
N ASN A 120 12.29 -2.20 1.41
CA ASN A 120 12.20 -3.13 2.55
C ASN A 120 12.99 -4.43 2.38
N VAL A 121 13.41 -4.80 1.17
CA VAL A 121 14.11 -6.07 0.94
C VAL A 121 15.59 -5.98 1.30
N ASN A 122 16.09 -6.99 2.00
CA ASN A 122 17.52 -7.09 2.27
C ASN A 122 18.24 -7.71 1.06
N ARG A 123 18.95 -6.87 0.29
CA ARG A 123 19.72 -7.30 -0.89
C ARG A 123 20.82 -8.34 -0.62
N LYS A 124 21.29 -8.45 0.64
CA LYS A 124 22.29 -9.48 1.01
C LYS A 124 21.69 -10.89 1.05
N LYS A 125 20.37 -11.01 1.21
CA LYS A 125 19.67 -12.30 1.29
C LYS A 125 18.69 -12.43 0.14
N LYS A 126 18.84 -13.49 -0.66
CA LYS A 126 17.90 -13.80 -1.74
C LYS A 126 16.53 -14.17 -1.15
N SER A 127 15.52 -13.35 -1.40
CA SER A 127 14.13 -13.64 -1.03
C SER A 127 13.54 -14.67 -1.99
N ARG A 128 13.12 -15.82 -1.45
CA ARG A 128 12.41 -16.84 -2.25
C ARG A 128 11.06 -16.33 -2.75
N ALA A 129 10.41 -15.46 -1.98
CA ALA A 129 9.16 -14.83 -2.41
C ALA A 129 9.40 -13.93 -3.63
N LEU A 130 10.46 -13.11 -3.61
CA LEU A 130 10.81 -12.25 -4.74
C LEU A 130 11.20 -13.07 -5.98
N ILE A 131 11.97 -14.16 -5.83
CA ILE A 131 12.29 -15.06 -6.94
C ILE A 131 11.01 -15.64 -7.56
N ASN A 132 10.08 -16.12 -6.73
CA ASN A 132 8.82 -16.67 -7.22
C ASN A 132 7.96 -15.62 -7.94
N PHE A 133 7.98 -14.38 -7.44
CA PHE A 133 7.25 -13.28 -8.06
C PHE A 133 7.86 -12.87 -9.41
N GLU A 134 9.19 -12.78 -9.50
CA GLU A 134 9.91 -12.56 -10.77
C GLU A 134 9.56 -13.65 -11.80
N ILE A 135 9.61 -14.93 -11.42
CA ILE A 135 9.28 -16.04 -12.31
C ILE A 135 7.84 -15.94 -12.80
N HIS A 136 6.90 -15.59 -11.90
CA HIS A 136 5.51 -15.37 -12.26
C HIS A 136 5.38 -14.22 -13.26
N LEU A 137 6.01 -13.07 -13.00
CA LEU A 137 5.96 -11.90 -13.87
C LEU A 137 6.51 -12.23 -15.27
N ARG A 138 7.67 -12.87 -15.35
CA ARG A 138 8.29 -13.28 -16.62
C ARG A 138 7.37 -14.19 -17.45
N ARG A 139 6.71 -15.16 -16.81
CA ARG A 139 5.75 -16.05 -17.50
C ARG A 139 4.54 -15.28 -17.99
N THR A 140 3.96 -14.44 -17.14
CA THR A 140 2.80 -13.62 -17.50
C THR A 140 3.10 -12.71 -18.68
N ILE A 141 4.26 -12.05 -18.73
CA ILE A 141 4.67 -11.21 -19.87
C ILE A 141 4.73 -12.03 -21.16
N LEU A 142 5.33 -13.23 -21.12
CA LEU A 142 5.41 -14.12 -22.29
C LEU A 142 4.02 -14.54 -22.77
N ASP A 143 3.15 -14.94 -21.85
CA ASP A 143 1.77 -15.33 -22.17
C ASP A 143 1.01 -14.15 -22.81
N MET A 144 1.14 -12.94 -22.25
CA MET A 144 0.48 -11.75 -22.77
C MET A 144 0.98 -11.33 -24.16
N ARG A 145 2.29 -11.40 -24.40
CA ARG A 145 2.86 -11.18 -25.75
C ARG A 145 2.25 -12.12 -26.79
N GLY A 146 1.97 -13.37 -26.42
CA GLY A 146 1.31 -14.34 -27.30
C GLY A 146 -0.10 -13.93 -27.75
N PHE A 147 -0.75 -13.02 -27.03
CA PHE A 147 -2.10 -12.54 -27.37
C PHE A 147 -2.12 -11.27 -28.22
N LYS A 148 -0.98 -10.61 -28.46
CA LYS A 148 -0.89 -9.36 -29.22
C LYS A 148 -1.63 -9.41 -30.57
N PHE A 149 -1.45 -10.51 -31.31
CA PHE A 149 -2.05 -10.67 -32.65
C PHE A 149 -3.57 -10.85 -32.64
N LYS A 150 -4.19 -11.00 -31.47
CA LYS A 150 -5.64 -11.04 -31.30
C LYS A 150 -6.25 -9.65 -31.09
N LEU A 151 -5.42 -8.63 -30.90
CA LEU A 151 -5.87 -7.26 -30.68
C LEU A 151 -6.07 -6.49 -31.99
N PRO A 152 -7.09 -5.63 -32.06
CA PRO A 152 -7.22 -4.62 -33.10
C PRO A 152 -5.93 -3.80 -33.25
N ALA A 153 -5.57 -3.42 -34.48
CA ALA A 153 -4.29 -2.78 -34.80
C ALA A 153 -4.08 -1.44 -34.05
N ASP A 154 -5.17 -0.70 -33.82
CA ASP A 154 -5.21 0.56 -33.07
C ASP A 154 -4.88 0.38 -31.58
N GLN A 155 -5.10 -0.82 -31.02
CA GLN A 155 -4.85 -1.12 -29.61
C GLN A 155 -3.51 -1.81 -29.35
N GLN A 156 -2.85 -2.33 -30.39
CA GLN A 156 -1.58 -3.05 -30.26
C GLN A 156 -0.46 -2.18 -29.66
N ASN A 157 -0.36 -0.91 -30.05
CA ASN A 157 0.66 0.02 -29.53
C ASN A 157 0.49 0.29 -28.04
N GLN A 158 -0.77 0.44 -27.59
CA GLN A 158 -1.06 0.66 -26.17
C GLN A 158 -0.77 -0.59 -25.35
N PHE A 159 -1.09 -1.77 -25.91
CA PHE A 159 -0.78 -3.05 -25.31
C PHE A 159 0.72 -3.27 -25.15
N ASP A 160 1.51 -2.98 -26.20
CA ASP A 160 2.97 -3.01 -26.13
C ASP A 160 3.51 -2.09 -25.03
N SER A 161 2.96 -0.88 -24.89
CA SER A 161 3.37 0.05 -23.83
C SER A 161 3.13 -0.49 -22.41
N TRP A 162 2.09 -1.28 -22.18
CA TRP A 162 1.90 -1.96 -20.88
C TRP A 162 2.92 -3.08 -20.68
N LEU A 163 3.22 -3.85 -21.72
CA LEU A 163 4.21 -4.94 -21.67
C LEU A 163 5.61 -4.40 -21.42
N ASP A 164 6.01 -3.30 -22.08
CA ASP A 164 7.30 -2.65 -21.87
C ASP A 164 7.47 -2.20 -20.42
N ARG A 165 6.41 -1.64 -19.81
CA ARG A 165 6.42 -1.25 -18.38
C ARG A 165 6.50 -2.46 -17.46
N ALA A 166 5.81 -3.56 -17.78
CA ALA A 166 5.92 -4.80 -17.02
C ALA A 166 7.34 -5.41 -17.13
N GLU A 167 7.99 -5.28 -18.29
CA GLU A 167 9.37 -5.72 -18.51
C GLU A 167 10.39 -4.85 -17.79
N GLU A 168 10.16 -3.53 -17.74
CA GLU A 168 10.97 -2.64 -16.90
C GLU A 168 10.87 -3.07 -15.43
N ALA A 169 9.66 -3.36 -14.96
CA ALA A 169 9.45 -3.85 -13.61
C ALA A 169 10.16 -5.20 -13.37
N HIS A 170 10.09 -6.12 -14.33
CA HIS A 170 10.83 -7.39 -14.29
C HIS A 170 12.34 -7.18 -14.19
N LYS A 171 12.92 -6.30 -15.01
CA LYS A 171 14.35 -5.96 -14.96
C LYS A 171 14.76 -5.40 -13.60
N LYS A 172 13.93 -4.54 -12.99
CA LYS A 172 14.16 -4.03 -11.63
C LYS A 172 14.16 -5.14 -10.59
N MET A 173 13.20 -6.08 -10.63
CA MET A 173 13.19 -7.24 -9.74
C MET A 173 14.47 -8.09 -9.87
N VAL A 174 14.94 -8.31 -11.10
CA VAL A 174 16.19 -9.04 -11.37
C VAL A 174 17.38 -8.29 -10.78
N GLY A 175 17.47 -6.97 -10.97
CA GLY A 175 18.54 -6.14 -10.40
C GLY A 175 18.58 -6.17 -8.86
N ILE A 176 17.42 -6.31 -8.21
CA ILE A 176 17.32 -6.49 -6.76
C ILE A 176 17.83 -7.89 -6.33
N LEU A 177 17.50 -8.93 -7.09
CA LEU A 177 17.85 -10.32 -6.79
C LEU A 177 19.33 -10.66 -7.05
N PHE A 178 19.91 -9.99 -8.05
CA PHE A 178 21.27 -10.22 -8.53
C PHE A 178 22.00 -8.88 -8.64
N PRO A 179 22.33 -8.24 -7.50
CA PRO A 179 23.15 -7.04 -7.52
C PRO A 179 24.55 -7.40 -8.06
N GLY A 180 24.97 -6.70 -9.12
CA GLY A 180 26.32 -6.79 -9.68
C GLY A 180 27.37 -6.16 -8.79
#